data_AF-A0A1B6HC02-F1
#
_entry.id   AF-A0A1B6HC02-F1
#
_cell.length_a   1.000
_cell.length_b   1.000
_cell.length_c   1.000
_cell.angle_alpha   90.00
_cell.angle_beta   90.00
_cell.angle_gamma   90.00
#
_symmetry.space_group_name_H-M   'P 1'
#
loop_
_entity.id
_entity.type
_entity.pdbx_description
1 polymer ?
#
loop_
_entity_poly.entity_id
_entity_poly.type
_entity_poly.pdbx_seq_one_letter_code
_entity_poly.pdbx_strand_id
1 'polypeptide(L)'
;MELDSLESCIEGWEDLTKELKVLENINKEYLAKLEEVGELQGKCVKEIAHQRYRLGVIDRTLKKLKVPDNRKEDVNKLKRGMEHRLNQLIEIEHCLPKQNGTYLKIILGNVNVSILNKNDKFKYKDEYEKFKLVLSIIGFFLSVIN
;
A
#
# COMPACT_ATOMS: atom_id res chain seq x y z
N MET A 1 -35.57 16.74 2.65
CA MET A 1 -36.82 17.27 2.08
C MET A 1 -37.68 16.07 1.79
N GLU A 2 -38.83 15.95 2.42
CA GLU A 2 -39.85 15.01 1.95
C GLU A 2 -40.44 15.60 0.67
N LEU A 3 -40.72 14.74 -0.32
CA LEU A 3 -41.27 15.17 -1.61
C LEU A 3 -42.79 15.03 -1.53
N ASP A 4 -43.49 16.14 -1.75
CA ASP A 4 -44.91 16.27 -1.41
C ASP A 4 -45.86 15.81 -2.53
N SER A 5 -45.33 15.48 -3.71
CA SER A 5 -46.12 15.07 -4.88
C SER A 5 -45.39 14.08 -5.77
N LEU A 6 -46.16 13.32 -6.57
CA LEU A 6 -45.61 12.39 -7.57
C LEU A 6 -44.73 13.12 -8.60
N GLU A 7 -45.14 14.32 -9.03
CA GLU A 7 -44.38 15.13 -9.99
C GLU A 7 -43.00 15.49 -9.42
N SER A 8 -42.96 15.90 -8.15
CA SER A 8 -41.71 16.20 -7.43
C SER A 8 -40.81 14.97 -7.27
N CYS A 9 -41.39 13.77 -7.13
CA CYS A 9 -40.65 12.51 -7.14
C CYS A 9 -40.05 12.19 -8.51
N ILE A 10 -40.77 12.47 -9.60
CA ILE A 10 -40.29 12.26 -10.97
C ILE A 10 -39.15 13.22 -11.29
N GLU A 11 -39.32 14.51 -11.01
CA GLU A 11 -38.27 15.52 -11.17
C GLU A 11 -37.02 15.18 -10.36
N GLY A 12 -37.20 14.81 -9.09
CA GLY A 12 -36.09 14.39 -8.23
C GLY A 12 -35.37 13.15 -8.74
N TRP A 13 -36.08 12.19 -9.35
CA TRP A 13 -35.47 11.02 -9.98
C TRP A 13 -34.68 11.37 -11.25
N GLU A 14 -35.20 12.27 -12.08
CA GLU A 14 -34.48 12.75 -13.27
C GLU A 14 -33.20 13.48 -12.89
N ASP A 15 -33.25 14.32 -11.86
CA ASP A 15 -32.06 15.02 -11.35
C ASP A 15 -31.04 14.05 -10.74
N LEU A 16 -31.50 13.07 -9.95
CA LEU A 16 -30.63 12.01 -9.43
C LEU A 16 -29.99 11.20 -10.56
N THR A 17 -30.71 10.97 -11.67
CA THR A 17 -30.18 10.30 -12.85
C THR A 17 -29.09 11.12 -13.55
N LYS A 18 -29.22 12.46 -13.57
CA LYS A 18 -28.16 13.35 -14.08
C LYS A 18 -26.94 13.34 -13.16
N GLU A 19 -27.16 13.40 -11.84
CA GLU A 19 -26.10 13.29 -10.84
C GLU A 19 -25.34 11.97 -10.92
N LEU A 20 -26.05 10.86 -11.16
CA LEU A 20 -25.44 9.54 -11.34
C LEU A 20 -24.46 9.54 -12.53
N LYS A 21 -24.81 10.16 -13.66
CA LYS A 21 -23.89 10.28 -14.81
C LYS A 21 -22.62 11.07 -14.47
N VAL A 22 -22.73 12.10 -13.63
CA VAL A 22 -21.57 12.84 -13.14
C VAL A 22 -20.70 11.95 -12.25
N LEU A 23 -21.32 11.19 -11.33
CA LEU A 23 -20.61 10.25 -10.46
C LEU A 23 -19.90 9.15 -11.26
N GLU A 24 -20.51 8.61 -12.31
CA GLU A 24 -19.91 7.60 -13.18
C GLU A 24 -18.63 8.12 -13.86
N ASN A 25 -18.65 9.38 -14.32
CA ASN A 25 -17.47 10.02 -14.90
C ASN A 25 -16.35 10.21 -13.87
N ILE A 26 -16.68 10.66 -12.65
CA ILE A 26 -15.72 10.79 -11.55
C ILE A 26 -15.11 9.42 -11.21
N ASN A 27 -15.93 8.37 -11.13
CA ASN A 27 -15.45 7.02 -10.83
C ASN A 27 -14.50 6.50 -11.93
N LYS A 28 -14.81 6.76 -13.21
CA LYS A 28 -13.93 6.41 -14.32
C LYS A 28 -12.56 7.09 -14.22
N GLU A 29 -12.54 8.39 -13.90
CA GLU A 29 -11.29 9.13 -13.69
C GLU A 29 -10.50 8.61 -12.48
N TYR A 30 -11.21 8.32 -11.38
CA TYR A 30 -10.61 7.73 -10.18
C TYR A 30 -9.92 6.39 -10.49
N LEU A 31 -10.59 5.49 -11.23
CA LEU A 31 -10.03 4.19 -11.60
C LEU A 31 -8.79 4.32 -12.49
N ALA A 32 -8.81 5.24 -13.45
CA ALA A 32 -7.65 5.51 -14.31
C ALA A 32 -6.44 6.00 -13.48
N LYS A 33 -6.66 6.97 -12.58
CA LYS A 33 -5.61 7.46 -11.66
C LYS A 33 -5.09 6.37 -10.73
N LEU A 34 -5.96 5.48 -10.27
CA LEU A 34 -5.58 4.36 -9.42
C LEU A 34 -4.65 3.38 -10.16
N GLU A 35 -4.93 3.10 -11.43
CA GLU A 35 -4.08 2.28 -12.30
C GLU A 35 -2.70 2.93 -12.50
N GLU A 36 -2.65 4.22 -12.84
CA GLU A 36 -1.40 4.98 -13.00
C GLU A 36 -0.54 4.95 -11.74
N VAL A 37 -1.16 5.14 -10.57
CA VAL A 37 -0.49 5.05 -9.27
C VAL A 37 0.06 3.64 -9.06
N GLY A 38 -0.71 2.59 -9.40
CA GLY A 38 -0.27 1.19 -9.30
C GLY A 38 0.96 0.91 -10.17
N GLU A 39 1.00 1.41 -11.41
CA GLU A 39 2.16 1.28 -12.28
C GLU A 39 3.40 2.00 -11.71
N LEU A 40 3.23 3.22 -11.22
CA LEU A 40 4.31 4.01 -10.62
C LEU A 40 4.86 3.31 -9.37
N GLN A 41 3.99 2.78 -8.52
CA GLN A 41 4.39 1.97 -7.36
C GLN A 41 5.24 0.77 -7.79
N GLY A 42 4.81 0.03 -8.82
CA GLY A 42 5.56 -1.10 -9.36
C GLY A 42 6.94 -0.70 -9.89
N LYS A 43 7.05 0.43 -10.59
CA LYS A 43 8.31 1.00 -11.07
C LYS A 43 9.23 1.37 -9.91
N CYS A 44 8.72 2.08 -8.89
CA CYS A 44 9.48 2.46 -7.71
C CYS A 44 10.05 1.24 -6.96
N VAL A 45 9.24 0.20 -6.73
CA VAL A 45 9.71 -1.03 -6.06
C VAL A 45 10.85 -1.69 -6.85
N LYS A 46 10.70 -1.79 -8.18
CA LYS A 46 11.74 -2.36 -9.06
C LYS A 46 13.04 -1.55 -8.99
N GLU A 47 12.97 -0.23 -9.07
CA GLU A 47 14.14 0.65 -9.03
C GLU A 47 14.84 0.63 -7.66
N ILE A 48 14.08 0.62 -6.55
CA ILE A 48 14.65 0.47 -5.21
C ILE A 48 15.42 -0.85 -5.10
N ALA A 49 14.83 -1.95 -5.57
CA ALA A 49 15.48 -3.25 -5.57
C ALA A 49 16.77 -3.24 -6.42
N HIS A 50 16.72 -2.61 -7.60
CA HIS A 50 17.89 -2.47 -8.47
C HIS A 50 19.02 -1.64 -7.82
N GLN A 51 18.69 -0.50 -7.20
CA GLN A 51 19.65 0.33 -6.47
C GLN A 51 20.29 -0.43 -5.31
N ARG A 52 19.49 -1.16 -4.51
CA ARG A 52 20.00 -2.02 -3.42
C ARG A 52 20.96 -3.09 -3.94
N TYR A 53 20.60 -3.76 -5.04
CA TYR A 53 21.47 -4.74 -5.68
C TYR A 53 22.81 -4.11 -6.09
N ARG A 54 22.79 -2.96 -6.79
CA ARG A 54 24.01 -2.27 -7.23
C ARG A 54 24.87 -1.82 -6.05
N LEU A 55 24.27 -1.27 -4.99
CA LEU A 55 24.98 -0.94 -3.76
C LEU A 55 25.66 -2.17 -3.16
N GLY A 56 24.98 -3.32 -3.12
CA GLY A 56 25.56 -4.58 -2.65
C GLY A 56 26.67 -5.13 -3.55
N VAL A 57 26.63 -4.89 -4.86
CA VAL A 57 27.75 -5.23 -5.77
C VAL A 57 28.96 -4.33 -5.48
N ILE A 58 28.74 -3.03 -5.31
CA ILE A 58 29.81 -2.06 -4.99
C ILE A 58 30.46 -2.42 -3.65
N ASP A 59 29.67 -2.65 -2.60
CA ASP A 59 30.18 -3.03 -1.27
C ASP A 59 31.03 -4.31 -1.31
N ARG A 60 30.53 -5.37 -1.98
CA ARG A 60 31.27 -6.62 -2.13
C ARG A 60 32.56 -6.45 -2.91
N THR A 61 32.55 -5.62 -3.96
CA THR A 61 33.75 -5.34 -4.76
C THR A 61 34.77 -4.55 -3.94
N LEU A 62 34.31 -3.52 -3.23
CA LEU A 62 35.15 -2.69 -2.37
C LEU A 62 35.85 -3.49 -1.28
N LYS A 63 35.16 -4.48 -0.69
CA LYS A 63 35.73 -5.41 0.31
C LYS A 63 36.81 -6.34 -0.26
N LYS A 64 36.78 -6.64 -1.56
CA LYS A 64 37.76 -7.52 -2.23
C LYS A 64 38.98 -6.77 -2.76
N LEU A 65 38.86 -5.46 -2.96
CA LEU A 65 39.95 -4.64 -3.49
C LEU A 65 41.04 -4.44 -2.44
N LYS A 66 42.30 -4.66 -2.83
CA LYS A 66 43.45 -4.21 -2.05
C LYS A 66 43.62 -2.72 -2.27
N VAL A 67 43.09 -1.92 -1.36
CA VAL A 67 43.15 -0.46 -1.44
C VAL A 67 44.47 0.03 -0.83
N PRO A 68 45.28 0.81 -1.57
CA PRO A 68 46.50 1.41 -1.03
C PRO A 68 46.17 2.46 0.05
N ASP A 69 47.08 2.64 1.02
CA ASP A 69 46.84 3.49 2.19
C ASP A 69 46.50 4.94 1.85
N ASN A 70 47.09 5.48 0.77
CA ASN A 70 46.83 6.83 0.29
C ASN A 70 45.41 7.03 -0.31
N ARG A 71 44.65 5.96 -0.54
CA ARG A 71 43.27 6.00 -1.06
C ARG A 71 42.22 5.61 -0.01
N LYS A 72 42.60 5.37 1.25
CA LYS A 72 41.67 5.02 2.33
C LYS A 72 40.58 6.08 2.56
N GLU A 73 40.90 7.36 2.40
CA GLU A 73 39.91 8.42 2.57
C GLU A 73 38.83 8.40 1.47
N ASP A 74 39.18 8.03 0.23
CA ASP A 74 38.20 7.87 -0.85
C ASP A 74 37.23 6.72 -0.55
N VAL A 75 37.73 5.63 0.03
CA VAL A 75 36.90 4.50 0.48
C VAL A 75 35.92 4.95 1.57
N ASN A 76 36.39 5.75 2.53
CA ASN A 76 35.53 6.27 3.60
C ASN A 76 34.45 7.21 3.04
N LYS A 77 34.81 8.11 2.12
CA LYS A 77 33.86 8.98 1.41
C LYS A 77 32.83 8.15 0.64
N LEU A 78 33.26 7.11 -0.07
CA LEU A 78 32.36 6.21 -0.79
C LEU A 78 31.39 5.51 0.15
N LYS A 79 31.86 4.96 1.28
CA LYS A 79 31.00 4.31 2.28
C LYS A 79 29.95 5.25 2.85
N ARG A 80 30.34 6.46 3.24
CA ARG A 80 29.40 7.49 3.71
C ARG A 80 28.33 7.82 2.65
N GLY A 81 28.74 7.94 1.39
CA GLY A 81 27.82 8.17 0.27
C GLY A 81 26.85 7.00 0.07
N MET A 82 27.31 5.76 0.25
CA MET A 82 26.48 4.56 0.16
C MET A 82 25.46 4.48 1.31
N GLU A 83 25.85 4.82 2.53
CA GLU A 83 24.94 4.90 3.69
C GLU A 83 23.87 5.96 3.49
N HIS A 84 24.26 7.16 3.05
CA HIS A 84 23.30 8.22 2.75
C HIS A 84 22.29 7.78 1.68
N ARG A 85 22.76 7.14 0.60
CA ARG A 85 21.86 6.62 -0.44
C ARG A 85 20.94 5.53 0.09
N LEU A 86 21.41 4.66 0.99
CA LEU A 86 20.56 3.64 1.60
C LEU A 86 19.42 4.27 2.40
N ASN A 87 19.70 5.34 3.15
CA ASN A 87 18.68 6.08 3.90
C ASN A 87 17.64 6.71 2.96
N GLN A 88 18.08 7.34 1.87
CA GLN A 88 17.16 7.87 0.84
C GLN A 88 16.25 6.76 0.26
N LEU A 89 16.79 5.58 -0.01
CA LEU A 89 15.99 4.45 -0.51
C LEU A 89 14.95 3.97 0.52
N ILE A 90 15.30 3.99 1.80
CA ILE A 90 14.37 3.65 2.89
C ILE A 90 13.25 4.69 2.98
N GLU A 91 13.58 5.98 2.91
CA GLU A 91 12.58 7.06 2.90
C GLU A 91 11.59 6.92 1.74
N ILE A 92 12.10 6.63 0.53
CA ILE A 92 11.24 6.39 -0.65
C ILE A 92 10.37 5.14 -0.43
N GLU A 93 10.93 4.05 0.12
CA GLU A 93 10.18 2.82 0.40
C GLU A 93 9.08 3.03 1.44
N HIS A 94 9.26 3.93 2.40
CA HIS A 94 8.23 4.28 3.38
C HIS A 94 6.99 4.95 2.79
N CYS A 95 7.15 5.61 1.63
CA CYS A 95 6.04 6.21 0.88
C CYS A 95 5.27 5.18 0.04
N LEU A 96 5.79 3.96 -0.12
CA LEU A 96 5.15 2.89 -0.89
C LEU A 96 4.23 2.03 -0.01
N PRO A 97 3.15 1.46 -0.58
CA PRO A 97 2.31 0.53 0.16
C PRO A 97 3.13 -0.69 0.59
N LYS A 98 3.09 -0.99 1.88
CA LYS A 98 3.81 -2.14 2.44
C LYS A 98 3.11 -3.44 2.07
N GLN A 99 3.87 -4.41 1.59
CA GLN A 99 3.35 -5.77 1.41
C GLN A 99 2.95 -6.37 2.77
N ASN A 100 1.93 -7.22 2.72
CA ASN A 100 1.41 -7.95 3.87
C ASN A 100 2.53 -8.77 4.56
N GLY A 101 2.52 -8.81 5.89
CA GLY A 101 3.35 -9.76 6.64
C GLY A 101 2.94 -11.22 6.35
N THR A 102 3.87 -12.15 6.52
CA THR A 102 3.75 -13.57 6.15
C THR A 102 2.45 -14.22 6.65
N TYR A 103 2.06 -13.94 7.90
CA TYR A 103 0.82 -14.45 8.50
C TYR A 103 -0.43 -14.03 7.70
N LEU A 104 -0.50 -12.76 7.32
CA LEU A 104 -1.64 -12.20 6.60
C LEU A 104 -1.67 -12.69 5.14
N LYS A 105 -0.50 -12.95 4.55
CA LYS A 105 -0.35 -13.57 3.21
C LYS A 105 -0.78 -15.04 3.18
N ILE A 106 -0.58 -15.78 4.27
CA ILE A 106 -1.02 -17.19 4.41
C ILE A 106 -2.55 -17.26 4.44
N ILE A 107 -3.21 -16.32 5.13
CA ILE A 107 -4.67 -16.35 5.32
C ILE A 107 -5.42 -15.76 4.12
N LEU A 108 -4.93 -14.66 3.53
CA LEU A 108 -5.62 -13.95 2.45
C LEU A 108 -5.13 -14.33 1.04
N GLY A 109 -4.10 -15.17 0.92
CA GLY A 109 -3.41 -15.43 -0.34
C GLY A 109 -2.62 -14.22 -0.84
N ASN A 110 -2.19 -14.25 -2.11
CA ASN A 110 -1.41 -13.17 -2.73
C ASN A 110 -2.31 -12.00 -3.20
N VAL A 111 -3.26 -11.60 -2.35
CA VAL A 111 -4.16 -10.46 -2.61
C VAL A 111 -3.47 -9.20 -2.12
N ASN A 112 -3.09 -8.33 -3.05
CA ASN A 112 -2.65 -6.97 -2.73
C ASN A 112 -3.87 -6.20 -2.20
N VAL A 113 -4.06 -6.21 -0.88
CA VAL A 113 -4.82 -5.16 -0.20
C VAL A 113 -3.95 -3.90 -0.19
N SER A 114 -3.68 -3.35 -1.38
CA SER A 114 -3.34 -1.94 -1.52
C SER A 114 -4.62 -1.16 -1.23
N ILE A 115 -5.04 -1.22 0.04
CA ILE A 115 -6.05 -0.35 0.62
C ILE A 115 -5.37 1.00 0.68
N LEU A 116 -5.42 1.74 -0.43
CA LEU A 116 -4.80 3.04 -0.63
C LEU A 116 -5.53 4.15 0.15
N ASN A 117 -6.05 3.81 1.33
CA ASN A 117 -6.68 4.75 2.24
C ASN A 117 -6.45 4.27 3.68
N LYS A 118 -5.70 5.06 4.45
CA LYS A 118 -5.41 4.79 5.88
C LYS A 118 -6.70 4.58 6.68
N ASN A 119 -7.78 5.26 6.30
CA ASN A 119 -9.11 5.12 6.91
C ASN A 119 -9.76 3.75 6.62
N ASP A 120 -9.62 3.23 5.41
CA ASP A 120 -10.21 1.93 5.04
C ASP A 120 -9.41 0.76 5.64
N LYS A 121 -8.12 0.95 5.92
CA LYS A 121 -7.33 0.00 6.72
C LYS A 121 -7.81 -0.07 8.17
N PHE A 122 -8.18 1.06 8.76
CA PHE A 122 -8.76 1.09 10.11
C PHE A 122 -10.14 0.43 10.15
N LYS A 123 -11.00 0.73 9.16
CA LYS A 123 -12.32 0.07 9.02
C LYS A 123 -12.20 -1.43 8.80
N TYR A 124 -11.30 -1.87 7.91
CA TYR A 124 -11.06 -3.29 7.68
C TYR A 124 -10.58 -4.01 8.96
N LYS A 125 -9.68 -3.37 9.72
CA LYS A 125 -9.24 -3.92 11.01
C LYS A 125 -10.39 -4.03 12.00
N ASP A 126 -11.24 -3.01 12.08
CA ASP A 126 -12.40 -3.00 12.98
C ASP A 126 -13.39 -4.13 12.62
N GLU A 127 -13.73 -4.28 11.34
CA GLU A 127 -14.59 -5.37 10.86
C GLU A 127 -13.97 -6.76 11.12
N TYR A 128 -12.65 -6.90 10.99
CA TYR A 128 -11.96 -8.15 11.30
C TYR A 128 -11.96 -8.49 12.80
N GLU A 129 -11.79 -7.50 13.68
CA GLU A 129 -11.88 -7.70 15.13
C GLU A 129 -13.31 -8.06 15.56
N LYS A 130 -14.34 -7.43 14.96
CA LYS A 130 -15.74 -7.81 15.18
C LYS A 130 -16.00 -9.26 14.76
N PHE A 131 -15.51 -9.67 13.60
CA PHE A 131 -15.64 -11.04 13.12
C PHE A 131 -15.02 -12.07 14.09
N LYS A 132 -13.81 -11.79 14.61
CA LYS A 132 -13.17 -12.64 15.63
C LYS A 132 -13.96 -12.70 16.93
N LEU A 133 -14.53 -11.59 17.36
CA LEU A 133 -15.37 -11.54 18.56
C LEU A 133 -16.62 -12.42 18.39
N VAL A 134 -17.30 -12.33 17.24
CA VAL A 134 -18.46 -13.18 16.91
C VAL A 134 -18.07 -14.66 16.91
N LEU A 135 -16.98 -15.03 16.24
CA LEU A 135 -16.47 -16.41 16.26
C LEU A 135 -16.11 -16.90 17.67
N SER A 136 -15.54 -16.02 18.50
CA SER A 136 -15.17 -16.35 19.88
C SER A 136 -16.42 -16.58 20.74
N ILE A 137 -17.47 -15.79 20.54
CA ILE A 137 -18.76 -15.95 21.22
C ILE A 137 -19.43 -17.26 20.78
N ILE A 138 -19.48 -17.54 19.48
CA ILE A 138 -20.03 -18.79 18.95
C ILE A 138 -19.24 -19.99 19.51
N GLY A 139 -17.92 -19.92 19.49
CA GLY A 139 -17.04 -20.95 20.06
C GLY A 139 -17.24 -21.13 21.56
N PHE A 140 -17.42 -20.05 22.31
CA PHE A 140 -17.73 -20.10 23.73
C PHE A 140 -19.06 -20.82 24.00
N PHE A 141 -20.13 -20.46 23.28
CA PHE A 141 -21.43 -21.13 23.44
C PHE A 141 -21.37 -22.61 23.07
N LEU A 142 -20.70 -22.96 21.96
CA LEU A 142 -20.50 -24.36 21.57
C LEU A 142 -19.69 -25.15 22.61
N SER A 143 -18.72 -24.52 23.27
CA SER A 143 -17.90 -25.14 24.32
C SER A 143 -18.61 -25.25 25.68
N VAL A 144 -19.68 -24.48 25.91
CA VAL A 144 -20.45 -24.50 27.16
C VAL A 144 -21.67 -25.42 27.05
N ILE A 145 -22.21 -25.61 25.83
CA ILE A 145 -23.34 -26.49 25.55
C ILE A 145 -22.91 -27.95 25.33
N ASN A 146 -21.62 -28.17 25.02
CA ASN A 146 -21.00 -29.50 24.90
C ASN A 146 -20.20 -29.84 26.16
#